data_AF-A0A397SA62-F1
#
_entry.id   AF-A0A397SA62-F1
#
_cell.length_a   1.000
_cell.length_b   1.000
_cell.length_c   1.000
_cell.angle_alpha   90.00
_cell.angle_beta   90.00
_cell.angle_gamma   90.00
#
_symmetry.space_group_name_H-M   'P 1'
#
loop_
_entity.id
_entity.type
_entity.pdbx_description
1 polymer ?
#
loop_
_entity_poly.entity_id
_entity_poly.type
_entity_poly.pdbx_seq_one_letter_code
_entity_poly.pdbx_strand_id
1 'polypeptide(L)'
;MAGLCTASRRQLVYPEDSISIFDHENIVPMTKRSNIDKLTWQNAISNKRSLIVVKRNEPGPCPSAKFLHATNDICHVIGMMYETLLRDYNETVPDQQYYSSLPRLHSAAFHDEDIMSRFTDTIEVYGMRIQHITLLIDYKYARNTQVHRAYWNITPYVPRLEQRQNALALLNTVNQTRAFSEAFQLCTSCVYGAQ
;
A
#
# COMPACT_ATOMS: atom_id res chain seq x y z
N MET A 1 -9.74 8.50 15.33
CA MET A 1 -9.76 7.10 15.80
C MET A 1 -8.33 6.61 15.90
N ALA A 2 -7.90 6.18 17.09
CA ALA A 2 -6.52 5.78 17.37
C ALA A 2 -6.27 4.35 16.86
N GLY A 3 -5.43 4.21 15.83
CA GLY A 3 -5.01 2.90 15.32
C GLY A 3 -4.19 2.15 16.36
N LEU A 4 -4.65 0.96 16.76
CA LEU A 4 -3.81 0.01 17.49
C LEU A 4 -2.66 -0.41 16.57
N CYS A 5 -1.42 -0.24 17.03
CA CYS A 5 -0.23 -0.76 16.37
C CYS A 5 0.34 -1.89 17.25
N THR A 6 0.46 -3.09 16.71
CA THR A 6 1.14 -4.20 17.39
C THR A 6 2.63 -4.11 17.10
N ALA A 7 3.43 -4.00 18.17
CA ALA A 7 4.88 -3.95 18.07
C ALA A 7 5.48 -5.34 18.33
N SER A 8 6.46 -5.73 17.51
CA SER A 8 7.35 -6.87 17.79
C SER A 8 8.27 -6.54 18.97
N ARG A 9 8.58 -7.56 19.80
CA ARG A 9 9.27 -7.54 21.12
C ARG A 9 10.64 -6.84 21.21
N ARG A 10 11.12 -6.17 20.17
CA ARG A 10 12.43 -5.49 20.11
C ARG A 10 12.36 -4.00 19.76
N GLN A 11 11.19 -3.38 19.80
CA GLN A 11 11.09 -1.93 19.58
C GLN A 11 11.31 -1.15 20.88
N LEU A 12 12.05 -0.03 20.78
CA LEU A 12 12.14 0.96 21.84
C LEU A 12 10.73 1.48 22.17
N VAL A 13 10.32 1.30 23.43
CA VAL A 13 9.09 1.86 24.00
C VAL A 13 9.52 3.01 24.90
N TYR A 14 9.05 4.22 24.61
CA TYR A 14 9.41 5.44 25.34
C TYR A 14 8.49 5.68 26.53
N PRO A 15 8.92 6.42 27.57
CA PRO A 15 8.10 6.71 28.75
C PRO A 15 6.72 7.32 28.44
N GLU A 16 6.63 8.09 27.36
CA GLU A 16 5.39 8.78 26.96
C GLU A 16 4.42 7.91 26.16
N ASP A 17 4.86 6.76 25.64
CA ASP A 17 3.99 5.85 24.88
C ASP A 17 2.89 5.29 25.79
N SER A 18 1.66 5.19 25.30
CA SER A 18 0.61 4.47 26.01
C SER A 18 0.71 2.98 25.71
N ILE A 19 0.69 2.12 26.73
CA ILE A 19 0.79 0.68 26.59
C ILE A 19 -0.30 -0.06 27.36
N SER A 20 -0.68 -1.23 26.84
CA SER A 20 -1.46 -2.24 27.57
C SER A 20 -0.68 -3.55 27.59
N ILE A 21 -0.78 -4.27 28.71
CA ILE A 21 -0.15 -5.58 28.89
C ILE A 21 -1.27 -6.57 29.13
N PHE A 22 -1.30 -7.63 28.34
CA PHE A 22 -2.20 -8.76 28.52
C PHE A 22 -1.36 -10.01 28.76
N ASP A 23 -1.43 -10.53 29.97
CA ASP A 23 -0.99 -11.88 30.26
C ASP A 23 -2.01 -12.61 31.12
N HIS A 24 -1.77 -13.89 31.39
CA HIS A 24 -2.68 -14.74 32.16
C HIS A 24 -2.87 -14.35 33.63
N GLU A 25 -2.00 -13.51 34.19
CA GLU A 25 -1.96 -13.11 35.61
C GLU A 25 -2.16 -11.59 35.79
N ASN A 26 -1.78 -10.78 34.79
CA ASN A 26 -1.80 -9.33 34.83
C ASN A 26 -2.44 -8.76 33.55
N ILE A 27 -3.49 -7.96 33.75
CA ILE A 27 -4.08 -7.12 32.71
C ILE A 27 -3.84 -5.67 33.10
N VAL A 28 -2.90 -5.03 32.42
CA VAL A 28 -2.64 -3.59 32.60
C VAL A 28 -3.42 -2.84 31.53
N PRO A 29 -4.44 -2.04 31.92
CA PRO A 29 -5.20 -1.23 30.97
C PRO A 29 -4.30 -0.17 30.32
N MET A 30 -4.74 0.40 29.20
CA MET A 30 -3.97 1.38 28.45
C MET A 30 -3.55 2.56 29.33
N THR A 31 -2.24 2.68 29.60
CA THR A 31 -1.66 3.73 30.44
C THR A 31 -0.29 4.13 29.90
N LYS A 32 0.23 5.31 30.26
CA LYS A 32 1.58 5.70 29.84
C LYS A 32 2.61 4.69 30.35
N ARG A 33 3.64 4.41 29.55
CA ARG A 33 4.76 3.55 29.92
C ARG A 33 5.40 4.06 31.21
N SER A 34 5.53 5.37 31.42
CA SER A 34 6.04 5.99 32.65
C SER A 34 5.26 5.60 33.91
N ASN A 35 3.98 5.23 33.78
CA ASN A 35 3.12 4.87 34.90
C ASN A 35 3.23 3.40 35.31
N ILE A 36 3.92 2.58 34.51
CA ILE A 36 4.17 1.17 34.82
C ILE A 36 5.53 1.07 35.49
N ASP A 37 5.53 0.51 36.70
CA ASP A 37 6.75 0.32 37.48
C ASP A 37 7.73 -0.60 36.75
N LYS A 38 9.01 -0.48 37.13
CA LYS A 38 10.10 -1.16 36.45
C LYS A 38 9.97 -2.69 36.53
N LEU A 39 9.48 -3.23 37.65
CA LEU A 39 9.37 -4.66 37.87
C LEU A 39 8.27 -5.26 37.00
N THR A 40 7.07 -4.66 37.00
CA THR A 40 5.95 -5.06 36.13
C THR A 40 6.33 -5.00 34.67
N TRP A 41 7.04 -3.94 34.25
CA TRP A 41 7.54 -3.84 32.88
C TRP A 41 8.55 -4.94 32.53
N GLN A 42 9.55 -5.18 33.39
CA GLN A 42 10.57 -6.21 33.17
C GLN A 42 9.97 -7.61 33.10
N ASN A 43 8.98 -7.90 33.93
CA ASN A 43 8.24 -9.16 33.90
C ASN A 43 7.46 -9.31 32.58
N ALA A 44 6.78 -8.25 32.14
CA ALA A 44 6.01 -8.28 30.90
C ALA A 44 6.88 -8.48 29.64
N ILE A 45 8.06 -7.84 29.56
CA ILE A 45 8.96 -7.99 28.39
C ILE A 45 9.74 -9.31 28.39
N SER A 46 10.00 -9.89 29.57
CA SER A 46 10.68 -11.17 29.72
C SER A 46 9.72 -12.36 29.55
N ASN A 47 8.44 -12.17 29.86
CA ASN A 47 7.42 -13.20 29.70
C ASN A 47 7.03 -13.40 28.23
N LYS A 48 7.39 -14.57 27.69
CA LYS A 48 7.08 -14.93 26.30
C LYS A 48 5.59 -15.15 26.01
N ARG A 49 4.72 -15.16 27.01
CA ARG A 49 3.26 -15.29 26.87
C ARG A 49 2.53 -13.95 26.99
N SER A 50 3.19 -12.88 27.42
CA SER A 50 2.59 -11.55 27.49
C SER A 50 2.45 -10.93 26.10
N LEU A 51 1.26 -10.39 25.81
CA LEU A 51 0.98 -9.52 24.68
C LEU A 51 1.08 -8.07 25.15
N ILE A 52 1.95 -7.28 24.51
CA ILE A 52 2.12 -5.86 24.81
C ILE A 52 1.61 -5.07 23.62
N VAL A 53 0.59 -4.25 23.84
CA VAL A 53 0.05 -3.31 22.85
C VAL A 53 0.67 -1.95 23.12
N VAL A 54 1.23 -1.29 22.10
CA VAL A 54 1.89 0.00 22.23
C VAL A 54 1.21 1.01 21.31
N LYS A 55 0.62 2.04 21.90
CA LYS A 55 0.17 3.26 21.24
C LYS A 55 1.23 4.33 21.45
N ARG A 56 2.04 4.55 20.42
CA ARG A 56 3.13 5.53 20.47
C ARG A 56 2.62 6.95 20.64
N ASN A 57 3.36 7.76 21.40
CA ASN A 57 3.13 9.19 21.54
C ASN A 57 3.99 9.98 20.54
N GLU A 58 3.95 9.59 19.26
CA GLU A 58 4.55 10.35 18.16
C GLU A 58 3.44 11.14 17.43
N PRO A 59 3.69 12.40 17.01
CA PRO A 59 2.78 13.14 16.14
C PRO A 59 2.82 12.53 14.74
N GLY A 60 1.98 11.53 14.49
CA GLY A 60 1.78 10.95 13.17
C GLY A 60 1.32 9.49 13.20
N PRO A 61 0.82 8.97 12.07
CA PRO A 61 0.49 7.57 11.96
C PRO A 61 1.74 6.72 12.25
N CYS A 62 1.58 5.64 13.02
CA CYS A 62 2.68 4.70 13.27
C CYS A 62 3.19 4.13 11.93
N PRO A 63 4.43 3.60 11.86
CA PRO A 63 5.01 3.11 10.62
C PRO A 63 4.12 2.10 9.87
N SER A 64 3.41 1.22 10.57
CA SER A 64 2.46 0.27 9.98
C SER A 64 1.23 0.97 9.36
N ALA A 65 0.72 2.03 9.99
CA ALA A 65 -0.37 2.83 9.44
C ALA A 65 0.10 3.65 8.23
N LYS A 66 1.32 4.22 8.28
CA LYS A 66 1.96 4.86 7.11
C LYS A 66 2.11 3.88 5.95
N PHE A 67 2.60 2.67 6.22
CA PHE A 67 2.75 1.61 5.21
C PHE A 67 1.41 1.20 4.60
N LEU A 68 0.36 1.05 5.42
CA LEU A 68 -0.98 0.72 4.93
C LEU A 68 -1.56 1.83 4.05
N HIS A 69 -1.45 3.09 4.48
CA HIS A 69 -1.90 4.24 3.69
C HIS A 69 -1.14 4.30 2.36
N ALA A 70 0.18 4.19 2.41
CA ALA A 70 1.04 4.14 1.24
C ALA A 70 0.59 3.05 0.25
N THR A 71 0.34 1.85 0.76
CA THR A 71 -0.10 0.70 -0.03
C THR A 71 -1.46 0.95 -0.69
N ASN A 72 -2.39 1.61 0.02
CA ASN A 72 -3.70 1.96 -0.53
C ASN A 72 -3.61 3.03 -1.61
N ASP A 73 -2.81 4.06 -1.39
CA ASP A 73 -2.58 5.14 -2.36
C ASP A 73 -1.90 4.58 -3.62
N ILE A 74 -0.90 3.72 -3.47
CA ILE A 74 -0.25 3.00 -4.58
C ILE A 74 -1.31 2.20 -5.38
N CYS A 75 -2.16 1.41 -4.72
CA CYS A 75 -3.21 0.65 -5.40
C CYS A 75 -4.28 1.50 -6.08
N HIS A 76 -4.56 2.68 -5.53
CA HIS A 76 -5.46 3.65 -6.15
C HIS A 76 -4.85 4.21 -7.43
N VAL A 77 -3.58 4.64 -7.39
CA VAL A 77 -2.81 5.10 -8.57
C VAL A 77 -2.76 4.02 -9.65
N ILE A 78 -2.46 2.77 -9.27
CA ILE A 78 -2.51 1.63 -10.19
C ILE A 78 -3.91 1.47 -10.80
N GLY A 79 -4.97 1.68 -10.02
CA GLY A 79 -6.35 1.64 -10.51
C GLY A 79 -6.63 2.68 -11.58
N MET A 80 -6.22 3.92 -11.36
CA MET A 80 -6.39 4.99 -12.35
C MET A 80 -5.61 4.70 -13.64
N MET A 81 -4.41 4.13 -13.52
CA MET A 81 -3.65 3.70 -14.70
C MET A 81 -4.38 2.61 -15.47
N TYR A 82 -5.01 1.66 -14.78
CA TYR A 82 -5.76 0.59 -15.44
C TYR A 82 -6.93 1.12 -16.23
N GLU A 83 -7.66 2.08 -15.67
CA GLU A 83 -8.79 2.73 -16.36
C GLU A 83 -8.31 3.48 -17.61
N THR A 84 -7.16 4.17 -17.51
CA THR A 84 -6.55 4.89 -18.63
C THR A 84 -6.13 3.92 -19.74
N LEU A 85 -5.31 2.92 -19.44
CA LEU A 85 -4.86 1.92 -20.42
C LEU A 85 -6.01 1.15 -21.06
N LEU A 86 -7.01 0.80 -20.26
CA LEU A 86 -8.16 0.04 -20.74
C LEU A 86 -9.01 0.88 -21.69
N ARG A 87 -9.23 2.16 -21.38
CA ARG A 87 -9.91 3.09 -22.27
C ARG A 87 -9.14 3.23 -23.58
N ASP A 88 -7.86 3.55 -23.51
CA ASP A 88 -7.06 3.81 -24.70
C ASP A 88 -6.93 2.55 -25.58
N TYR A 89 -6.80 1.36 -24.97
CA TYR A 89 -6.85 0.10 -25.73
C TYR A 89 -8.22 -0.09 -26.40
N ASN A 90 -9.31 0.09 -25.66
CA ASN A 90 -10.66 -0.12 -26.18
C ASN A 90 -11.02 0.87 -27.30
N GLU A 91 -10.47 2.10 -27.30
CA GLU A 91 -10.64 3.06 -28.39
C GLU A 91 -10.03 2.60 -29.73
N THR A 92 -9.12 1.62 -29.70
CA THR A 92 -8.48 1.07 -30.91
C THR A 92 -9.18 -0.16 -31.50
N VAL A 93 -10.23 -0.66 -30.86
CA VAL A 93 -10.92 -1.89 -31.26
C VAL A 93 -12.45 -1.67 -31.39
N PRO A 94 -13.18 -2.57 -32.07
CA PRO A 94 -14.64 -2.52 -32.09
C PRO A 94 -15.25 -2.84 -30.71
N ASP A 95 -16.43 -2.28 -30.42
CA ASP A 95 -17.15 -2.46 -29.15
C ASP A 95 -17.31 -3.92 -28.69
N GLN A 96 -17.45 -4.86 -29.63
CA GLN A 96 -17.61 -6.29 -29.30
C GLN A 96 -16.33 -6.91 -28.72
N GLN A 97 -15.18 -6.25 -28.87
CA GLN A 97 -13.86 -6.69 -28.41
C GLN A 97 -13.38 -5.90 -27.19
N TYR A 98 -14.26 -5.10 -26.57
CA TYR A 98 -13.90 -4.32 -25.40
C TYR A 98 -13.59 -5.23 -24.22
N TYR A 99 -12.52 -4.89 -23.52
CA TYR A 99 -12.21 -5.52 -22.25
C TYR A 99 -12.84 -4.72 -21.12
N SER A 100 -13.41 -5.44 -20.15
CA SER A 100 -14.05 -4.86 -18.97
C SER A 100 -13.08 -4.59 -17.82
N SER A 101 -11.85 -5.10 -17.90
CA SER A 101 -10.81 -4.84 -16.90
C SER A 101 -9.41 -5.10 -17.46
N LEU A 102 -8.41 -4.34 -16.97
CA LEU A 102 -7.01 -4.53 -17.39
C LEU A 102 -6.48 -5.94 -17.10
N PRO A 103 -6.76 -6.60 -15.95
CA PRO A 103 -6.32 -7.98 -15.74
C PRO A 103 -6.88 -8.97 -16.77
N ARG A 104 -8.10 -8.76 -17.27
CA ARG A 104 -8.67 -9.60 -18.34
C ARG A 104 -7.98 -9.36 -19.68
N LEU A 105 -7.73 -8.09 -20.02
CA LEU A 105 -6.96 -7.73 -21.22
C LEU A 105 -5.55 -8.33 -21.17
N HIS A 106 -4.85 -8.14 -20.04
CA HIS A 106 -3.51 -8.69 -19.81
C HIS A 106 -3.51 -10.21 -19.93
N SER A 107 -4.46 -10.91 -19.30
CA SER A 107 -4.58 -12.36 -19.44
C SER A 107 -4.85 -12.79 -20.88
N ALA A 108 -5.68 -12.06 -21.63
CA ALA A 108 -5.98 -12.40 -23.02
C ALA A 108 -4.78 -12.20 -23.94
N ALA A 109 -3.96 -11.17 -23.70
CA ALA A 109 -2.73 -10.93 -24.45
C ALA A 109 -1.76 -12.13 -24.43
N PHE A 110 -1.66 -12.87 -23.32
CA PHE A 110 -0.80 -14.06 -23.28
C PHE A 110 -1.30 -15.26 -24.12
N HIS A 111 -2.51 -15.19 -24.65
CA HIS A 111 -3.14 -16.26 -25.43
C HIS A 111 -3.38 -15.86 -26.89
N ASP A 112 -3.15 -14.59 -27.23
CA ASP A 112 -3.44 -14.04 -28.55
C ASP A 112 -2.38 -12.98 -28.91
N GLU A 113 -1.60 -13.27 -29.96
CA GLU A 113 -0.48 -12.43 -30.38
C GLU A 113 -0.93 -11.06 -30.91
N ASP A 114 -2.10 -10.97 -31.55
CA ASP A 114 -2.63 -9.71 -32.06
C ASP A 114 -3.04 -8.80 -30.91
N ILE A 115 -3.67 -9.37 -29.87
CA ILE A 115 -3.97 -8.65 -28.63
C ILE A 115 -2.68 -8.25 -27.92
N MET A 116 -1.68 -9.12 -27.86
CA MET A 116 -0.38 -8.80 -27.27
C MET A 116 0.30 -7.64 -27.98
N SER A 117 0.33 -7.63 -29.31
CA SER A 117 0.95 -6.56 -30.09
C SER A 117 0.24 -5.23 -29.81
N ARG A 118 -1.08 -5.17 -29.99
CA ARG A 118 -1.86 -3.93 -29.73
C ARG A 118 -1.71 -3.45 -28.30
N PHE A 119 -1.74 -4.37 -27.33
CA PHE A 119 -1.60 -4.00 -25.94
C PHE A 119 -0.20 -3.49 -25.63
N THR A 120 0.84 -4.08 -26.23
CA THR A 120 2.22 -3.61 -26.13
C THR A 120 2.36 -2.20 -26.71
N ASP A 121 1.83 -1.96 -27.90
CA ASP A 121 1.84 -0.62 -28.52
C ASP A 121 1.15 0.41 -27.62
N THR A 122 0.01 0.04 -27.03
CA THR A 122 -0.75 0.91 -26.10
C THR A 122 0.08 1.30 -24.88
N ILE A 123 0.81 0.35 -24.28
CA ILE A 123 1.59 0.63 -23.05
C ILE A 123 2.94 1.29 -23.35
N GLU A 124 3.49 1.12 -24.55
CA GLU A 124 4.75 1.76 -24.98
C GLU A 124 4.61 3.28 -25.12
N VAL A 125 3.42 3.79 -25.45
CA VAL A 125 3.11 5.24 -25.39
C VAL A 125 3.42 5.83 -24.02
N TYR A 126 3.31 5.02 -22.97
CA TYR A 126 3.58 5.38 -21.58
C TYR A 126 4.98 5.00 -21.11
N GLY A 127 5.85 4.55 -22.01
CA GLY A 127 7.20 4.05 -21.70
C GLY A 127 7.20 2.76 -20.88
N MET A 128 6.08 2.01 -20.89
CA MET A 128 5.94 0.78 -20.12
C MET A 128 6.13 -0.47 -21.00
N ARG A 129 6.48 -1.57 -20.34
CA ARG A 129 6.59 -2.90 -20.94
C ARG A 129 5.62 -3.84 -20.24
N ILE A 130 5.30 -4.96 -20.87
CA ILE A 130 4.31 -5.91 -20.32
C ILE A 130 4.70 -6.45 -18.93
N GLN A 131 6.00 -6.56 -18.67
CA GLN A 131 6.55 -6.91 -17.35
C GLN A 131 6.16 -5.89 -16.27
N HIS A 132 6.10 -4.59 -16.59
CA HIS A 132 5.69 -3.56 -15.63
C HIS A 132 4.21 -3.72 -15.29
N ILE A 133 3.36 -3.94 -16.29
CA ILE A 133 1.93 -4.20 -16.09
C ILE A 133 1.71 -5.42 -15.19
N THR A 134 2.45 -6.50 -15.46
CA THR A 134 2.39 -7.74 -14.67
C THR A 134 2.71 -7.47 -13.19
N LEU A 135 3.79 -6.73 -12.90
CA LEU A 135 4.18 -6.37 -11.53
C LEU A 135 3.09 -5.53 -10.81
N LEU A 136 2.44 -4.61 -11.52
CA LEU A 136 1.36 -3.80 -10.95
C LEU A 136 0.11 -4.64 -10.66
N ILE A 137 -0.22 -5.61 -11.54
CA ILE A 137 -1.33 -6.55 -11.35
C ILE A 137 -1.09 -7.39 -10.12
N ASP A 138 0.10 -7.98 -10.01
CA ASP A 138 0.48 -8.82 -8.87
C ASP A 138 0.44 -8.04 -7.56
N TYR A 139 0.97 -6.82 -7.54
CA TYR A 139 0.95 -5.95 -6.35
C TYR A 139 -0.50 -5.66 -5.91
N LYS A 140 -1.35 -5.23 -6.84
CA LYS A 140 -2.75 -4.91 -6.54
C LYS A 140 -3.54 -6.15 -6.13
N TYR A 141 -3.26 -7.32 -6.72
CA TYR A 141 -3.86 -8.60 -6.34
C TYR A 141 -3.46 -9.02 -4.93
N ALA A 142 -2.16 -8.95 -4.61
CA ALA A 142 -1.64 -9.24 -3.27
C ALA A 142 -2.24 -8.32 -2.21
N ARG A 143 -2.33 -7.02 -2.50
CA ARG A 143 -2.99 -6.04 -1.62
C ARG A 143 -4.48 -6.29 -1.50
N ASN A 144 -5.23 -6.51 -2.58
CA ASN A 144 -6.68 -6.73 -2.49
C ASN A 144 -7.01 -7.98 -1.67
N THR A 145 -6.21 -9.04 -1.78
CA THR A 145 -6.29 -10.22 -0.91
C THR A 145 -6.09 -9.88 0.58
N GLN A 146 -5.28 -8.84 0.90
CA GLN A 146 -5.08 -8.36 2.26
C GLN A 146 -6.14 -7.33 2.73
N VAL A 147 -6.67 -6.50 1.82
CA VAL A 147 -7.52 -5.32 2.11
C VAL A 147 -9.03 -5.62 2.06
N HIS A 148 -9.48 -6.72 1.44
CA HIS A 148 -10.87 -7.17 1.61
C HIS A 148 -11.25 -7.56 3.07
N ARG A 149 -10.39 -7.28 4.04
CA ARG A 149 -10.77 -6.94 5.42
C ARG A 149 -11.25 -5.48 5.56
N ALA A 150 -12.52 -5.27 5.24
CA ALA A 150 -13.51 -4.24 5.68
C ALA A 150 -13.16 -2.77 5.97
N TYR A 151 -11.93 -2.27 5.81
CA TYR A 151 -11.56 -1.00 6.45
C TYR A 151 -10.63 -0.14 5.54
N TRP A 152 -11.18 0.90 4.87
CA TRP A 152 -10.73 2.33 4.88
C TRP A 152 -10.95 3.13 3.56
N ASN A 153 -11.20 4.45 3.70
CA ASN A 153 -11.56 5.44 2.67
C ASN A 153 -10.43 6.46 2.38
N ILE A 154 -10.34 6.97 1.14
CA ILE A 154 -9.40 8.03 0.67
C ILE A 154 -10.18 9.30 0.27
N THR A 155 -9.57 10.48 0.40
CA THR A 155 -10.16 11.82 0.13
C THR A 155 -9.58 12.49 -1.13
N PRO A 156 -10.40 13.10 -2.02
CA PRO A 156 -10.01 13.44 -3.40
C PRO A 156 -9.47 14.87 -3.67
N TYR A 157 -9.20 15.72 -2.67
CA TYR A 157 -9.04 17.18 -2.90
C TYR A 157 -7.60 17.74 -2.97
N VAL A 158 -6.59 16.93 -3.30
CA VAL A 158 -5.18 17.39 -3.36
C VAL A 158 -4.76 17.79 -4.79
N PRO A 159 -4.02 18.91 -5.02
CA PRO A 159 -3.49 19.30 -6.34
C PRO A 159 -2.56 18.25 -6.98
N ARG A 160 -2.62 18.06 -8.31
CA ARG A 160 -1.90 16.99 -9.05
C ARG A 160 -0.38 16.94 -8.84
N LEU A 161 0.29 18.11 -8.79
CA LEU A 161 1.74 18.16 -8.57
C LEU A 161 2.09 17.65 -7.16
N GLU A 162 1.28 18.02 -6.18
CA GLU A 162 1.42 17.59 -4.80
C GLU A 162 1.04 16.10 -4.65
N GLN A 163 0.04 15.61 -5.38
CA GLN A 163 -0.28 14.18 -5.48
C GLN A 163 0.90 13.37 -6.04
N ARG A 164 1.60 13.87 -7.09
CA ARG A 164 2.79 13.23 -7.65
C ARG A 164 3.93 13.16 -6.64
N GLN A 165 4.23 14.28 -5.99
CA GLN A 165 5.31 14.35 -4.99
C GLN A 165 5.01 13.44 -3.80
N ASN A 166 3.76 13.45 -3.32
CA ASN A 166 3.31 12.59 -2.24
C ASN A 166 3.42 11.12 -2.65
N ALA A 167 2.95 10.73 -3.85
CA ALA A 167 3.07 9.36 -4.33
C ALA A 167 4.53 8.89 -4.42
N LEU A 168 5.43 9.73 -4.96
CA LEU A 168 6.86 9.43 -5.02
C LEU A 168 7.51 9.31 -3.63
N ALA A 169 7.06 10.09 -2.65
CA ALA A 169 7.55 9.98 -1.28
C ALA A 169 7.18 8.62 -0.63
N LEU A 170 6.09 7.98 -1.07
CA LEU A 170 5.68 6.67 -0.56
C LEU A 170 6.68 5.55 -0.91
N LEU A 171 7.42 5.66 -2.02
CA LEU A 171 8.44 4.68 -2.41
C LEU A 171 9.51 4.46 -1.33
N ASN A 172 9.90 5.54 -0.64
CA ASN A 172 10.92 5.47 0.41
C ASN A 172 10.41 4.77 1.68
N THR A 173 9.11 4.50 1.76
CA THR A 173 8.46 3.87 2.93
C THR A 173 8.11 2.40 2.72
N VAL A 174 8.23 1.90 1.48
CA VAL A 174 7.93 0.51 1.13
C VAL A 174 9.22 -0.23 0.78
N ASN A 175 9.44 -1.38 1.42
CA ASN A 175 10.60 -2.22 1.13
C ASN A 175 10.34 -3.04 -0.15
N GLN A 176 10.64 -2.46 -1.31
CA GLN A 176 10.37 -3.03 -2.63
C GLN A 176 11.62 -3.09 -3.50
N THR A 177 11.55 -3.84 -4.59
CA THR A 177 12.68 -3.97 -5.53
C THR A 177 12.93 -2.65 -6.28
N ARG A 178 14.15 -2.51 -6.79
CA ARG A 178 14.51 -1.38 -7.67
C ARG A 178 13.64 -1.33 -8.93
N ALA A 179 13.37 -2.48 -9.55
CA ALA A 179 12.51 -2.57 -10.72
C ALA A 179 11.07 -2.11 -10.43
N PHE A 180 10.53 -2.41 -9.25
CA PHE A 180 9.23 -1.88 -8.82
C PHE A 180 9.29 -0.36 -8.65
N SER A 181 10.36 0.15 -8.07
CA SER A 181 10.54 1.59 -7.86
C SER A 181 10.56 2.36 -9.18
N GLU A 182 11.28 1.84 -10.18
CA GLU A 182 11.33 2.40 -11.54
C GLU A 182 9.94 2.35 -12.22
N ALA A 183 9.23 1.21 -12.13
CA ALA A 183 7.88 1.09 -12.68
C ALA A 183 6.87 2.05 -12.02
N PHE A 184 6.96 2.25 -10.71
CA PHE A 184 6.07 3.15 -9.98
C PHE A 184 6.34 4.63 -10.28
N GLN A 185 7.60 5.02 -10.51
CA GLN A 185 7.95 6.36 -10.97
C GLN A 185 7.39 6.68 -12.36
N LEU A 186 7.42 5.71 -13.28
CA LEU A 186 6.80 5.85 -14.60
C LEU A 186 5.27 5.98 -14.49
N CYS A 187 4.65 5.13 -13.67
CA CYS A 187 3.21 5.17 -13.42
C CYS A 187 2.74 6.52 -12.84
N THR A 188 3.43 7.06 -11.83
CA THR A 188 3.09 8.38 -11.27
C THR A 188 3.30 9.52 -12.27
N SER A 189 4.27 9.41 -13.16
CA SER A 189 4.49 10.40 -14.23
C SER A 189 3.39 10.35 -15.29
N CYS A 190 2.86 9.16 -15.60
CA CYS A 190 1.69 9.01 -16.48
C CYS A 190 0.42 9.62 -15.86
N VAL A 191 0.13 9.29 -14.60
CA VAL A 191 -1.12 9.70 -13.92
C VAL A 191 -1.15 11.21 -13.64
N TYR A 192 0.00 11.83 -13.34
CA TYR A 192 0.06 13.23 -12.90
C TYR A 192 0.83 14.17 -13.84
N GLY A 193 1.41 13.66 -14.93
CA GLY A 193 2.26 14.42 -15.85
C GLY A 193 1.58 14.92 -17.13
N ALA A 194 0.36 14.48 -17.44
CA ALA A 194 -0.41 15.02 -18.56
C ALA A 194 -0.92 16.43 -18.20
N GLN A 195 -0.46 17.43 -18.96
CA GLN A 195 -0.94 18.82 -18.97
C GLN A 195 -2.35 18.88 -19.57
#